data_AF-A0AA38U0R3-F1
#
_entry.id   AF-A0AA38U0R3-F1
#
_cell.length_a   1.000
_cell.length_b   1.000
_cell.length_c   1.000
_cell.angle_alpha   90.00
_cell.angle_beta   90.00
_cell.angle_gamma   90.00
#
_symmetry.space_group_name_H-M   'P 1'
#
loop_
_entity.id
_entity.type
_entity.pdbx_description
1 polymer ?
#
loop_
_entity_poly.entity_id
_entity_poly.type
_entity_poly.pdbx_seq_one_letter_code
_entity_poly.pdbx_strand_id
1 'polypeptide(L)'
;MGSNKPRGLQAARKLRNDRRENRWADKTYKKRALGNIYKTSPTGGSSHAKGIVLEKVGVEAKQPNSAIRKCVRVQLIKNGKKVTAFVPNDGCLNFVDENDEVLISGFGRRGKAKGDIPGVRFKVVKVSGVGLLALWKEKKEKPRS
;
A
#
# COMPACT_ATOMS: atom_id res chain seq x y z
N MET A 1 38.20 14.94 -20.95
CA MET A 1 36.84 14.46 -21.30
C MET A 1 36.05 15.60 -21.92
N GLY A 2 35.56 15.44 -23.14
CA GLY A 2 34.85 16.49 -23.88
C GLY A 2 33.41 16.70 -23.42
N SER A 3 32.83 17.86 -23.78
CA SER A 3 31.42 18.18 -23.53
C SER A 3 30.50 17.29 -24.38
N ASN A 4 29.84 16.30 -23.75
CA ASN A 4 28.91 15.36 -24.42
C ASN A 4 27.56 15.95 -24.85
N LYS A 5 27.35 17.27 -24.74
CA LYS A 5 26.09 17.94 -25.14
C LYS A 5 26.36 19.05 -26.15
N PRO A 6 25.50 19.23 -27.17
CA PRO A 6 25.65 20.30 -28.14
C PRO A 6 25.42 21.67 -27.49
N ARG A 7 26.26 22.65 -27.81
CA ARG A 7 26.20 24.03 -27.28
C ARG A 7 25.92 25.11 -28.35
N GLY A 8 25.69 24.71 -29.60
CA GLY A 8 25.43 25.65 -30.69
C GLY A 8 24.05 26.31 -30.59
N LEU A 9 23.94 27.54 -31.12
CA LEU A 9 22.70 28.34 -31.11
C LEU A 9 21.50 27.61 -31.74
N GLN A 10 21.73 26.75 -32.74
CA GLN A 10 20.68 25.98 -33.44
C GLN A 10 20.49 24.54 -32.90
N ALA A 11 21.02 24.22 -31.72
CA ALA A 11 20.97 22.86 -31.15
C ALA A 11 19.71 22.53 -30.32
N ALA A 12 18.74 23.45 -30.22
CA ALA A 12 17.59 23.32 -29.32
C ALA A 12 16.77 22.03 -29.54
N ARG A 13 16.58 21.62 -30.81
CA ARG A 13 15.84 20.39 -31.16
C ARG A 13 16.49 19.14 -30.56
N LYS A 14 17.82 19.03 -30.68
CA LYS A 14 18.59 17.90 -30.14
C LYS A 14 18.50 17.86 -28.62
N LEU A 15 18.75 18.99 -27.95
CA LEU A 15 18.64 19.08 -26.48
C LEU A 15 17.25 18.69 -25.95
N ARG A 16 16.18 19.07 -26.65
CA ARG A 16 14.80 18.69 -26.30
C ARG A 16 14.58 17.18 -26.43
N ASN A 17 15.02 16.59 -27.54
CA ASN A 17 14.85 15.16 -27.80
C ASN A 17 15.65 14.33 -26.79
N ASP A 18 16.92 14.70 -26.55
CA ASP A 18 17.78 14.06 -25.56
C ASP A 18 17.14 14.10 -24.16
N ARG A 19 16.58 15.26 -23.76
CA ARG A 19 15.88 15.37 -22.47
C ARG A 19 14.63 14.49 -22.42
N ARG A 20 13.87 14.39 -23.52
CA ARG A 20 12.66 13.55 -23.59
C ARG A 20 13.01 12.07 -23.46
N GLU A 21 14.05 11.62 -24.16
CA GLU A 21 14.53 10.23 -24.11
C GLU A 21 15.06 9.87 -22.73
N ASN A 22 15.97 10.69 -22.19
CA ASN A 22 16.54 10.47 -20.86
C ASN A 22 15.50 10.54 -19.74
N ARG A 23 14.40 11.29 -19.92
CA ARG A 23 13.30 11.34 -18.94
C ARG A 23 12.65 9.97 -18.72
N TRP A 24 12.67 9.07 -19.70
CA TRP A 24 12.14 7.72 -19.55
C TRP A 24 12.95 6.82 -18.61
N ALA A 25 14.23 7.16 -18.35
CA ALA A 25 15.04 6.48 -17.34
C ALA A 25 14.60 6.83 -15.91
N ASP A 26 13.93 7.97 -15.69
CA ASP A 26 13.34 8.32 -14.40
C ASP A 26 12.16 7.41 -14.08
N LYS A 27 12.32 6.57 -13.05
CA LYS A 27 11.34 5.61 -12.57
C LYS A 27 10.01 6.26 -12.18
N THR A 28 10.04 7.49 -11.65
CA THR A 28 8.82 8.20 -11.24
C THR A 28 8.03 8.68 -12.46
N TYR A 29 8.73 9.28 -13.43
CA TYR A 29 8.15 9.70 -14.70
C TYR A 29 7.57 8.50 -15.45
N LYS A 30 8.35 7.43 -15.62
CA LYS A 30 7.92 6.21 -16.32
C LYS A 30 6.66 5.62 -15.71
N LYS A 31 6.58 5.51 -14.37
CA LYS A 31 5.39 4.99 -13.68
C LYS A 31 4.14 5.84 -13.89
N ARG A 32 4.30 7.18 -13.87
CA ARG A 32 3.22 8.13 -14.10
C ARG A 32 2.75 8.09 -15.56
N ALA A 33 3.67 8.20 -16.51
CA ALA A 33 3.36 8.23 -17.93
C ALA A 33 2.67 6.94 -18.41
N LEU A 34 3.06 5.78 -17.89
CA LEU A 34 2.43 4.50 -18.24
C LEU A 34 1.10 4.25 -17.50
N GLY A 35 0.75 5.05 -16.49
CA GLY A 35 -0.45 4.83 -15.69
C GLY A 35 -0.46 3.50 -14.93
N ASN A 36 0.70 2.89 -14.68
CA ASN A 36 0.81 1.53 -14.12
C ASN A 36 0.09 1.35 -12.78
N ILE A 37 -0.07 2.43 -12.01
CA ILE A 37 -0.75 2.42 -10.71
C ILE A 37 -2.20 1.95 -10.85
N TYR A 38 -2.92 2.41 -11.88
CA TYR A 38 -4.34 2.07 -12.05
C TYR A 38 -4.54 0.62 -12.47
N LYS A 39 -3.59 0.06 -13.24
CA LYS A 39 -3.66 -1.33 -13.71
C LYS A 39 -3.23 -2.33 -12.63
N THR A 40 -2.14 -2.05 -11.93
CA THR A 40 -1.47 -3.03 -11.06
C THR A 40 -1.81 -2.87 -9.58
N SER A 41 -2.22 -1.68 -9.12
CA SER A 41 -2.51 -1.49 -7.71
C SER A 41 -3.78 -2.26 -7.30
N PRO A 42 -3.76 -3.04 -6.21
CA PRO A 42 -4.98 -3.64 -5.66
C PRO A 42 -6.03 -2.59 -5.29
N THR A 43 -5.60 -1.40 -4.85
CA THR A 43 -6.51 -0.29 -4.53
C THR A 43 -6.85 0.56 -5.75
N GLY A 44 -6.46 0.20 -6.98
CA GLY A 44 -6.81 0.98 -8.18
C GLY A 44 -6.38 2.45 -8.13
N GLY A 45 -5.33 2.77 -7.36
CA GLY A 45 -4.83 4.13 -7.17
C GLY A 45 -5.44 4.92 -6.01
N SER A 46 -6.47 4.39 -5.33
CA SER A 46 -7.04 5.04 -4.15
C SER A 46 -6.13 4.89 -2.92
N SER A 47 -6.18 5.87 -2.02
CA SER A 47 -5.42 5.86 -0.76
C SER A 47 -5.90 4.78 0.22
N HIS A 48 -7.21 4.58 0.27
CA HIS A 48 -7.90 3.61 1.10
C HIS A 48 -8.79 2.71 0.25
N ALA A 49 -9.12 1.53 0.77
CA ALA A 49 -10.10 0.64 0.18
C ALA A 49 -10.89 -0.09 1.26
N LYS A 50 -12.17 -0.32 0.99
CA LYS A 50 -13.06 -1.12 1.83
C LYS A 50 -12.96 -2.58 1.41
N GLY A 51 -13.03 -3.50 2.36
CA GLY A 51 -12.99 -4.93 2.12
C GLY A 51 -13.67 -5.74 3.21
N ILE A 52 -13.86 -7.03 2.94
CA ILE A 52 -14.44 -8.01 3.86
C ILE A 52 -13.32 -8.93 4.32
N VAL A 53 -13.27 -9.22 5.62
CA VAL A 53 -12.28 -10.15 6.19
C VAL A 53 -12.66 -11.59 5.85
N LEU A 54 -11.70 -12.35 5.33
CA LEU A 54 -11.87 -13.77 5.02
C LEU A 54 -11.35 -14.66 6.14
N GLU A 55 -10.11 -14.42 6.58
CA GLU A 55 -9.43 -15.27 7.56
C GLU A 55 -8.38 -14.45 8.33
N LYS A 56 -8.10 -14.87 9.57
CA LYS A 56 -7.01 -14.35 10.40
C LYS A 56 -5.73 -15.11 10.05
N VAL A 57 -4.62 -14.40 9.80
CA VAL A 57 -3.34 -15.00 9.36
C VAL A 57 -2.18 -14.49 10.20
N GLY A 58 -1.35 -15.40 10.69
CA GLY A 58 -0.05 -15.08 11.27
C GLY A 58 1.03 -15.04 10.20
N VAL A 59 1.78 -13.93 10.10
CA VAL A 59 2.93 -13.82 9.20
C VAL A 59 4.20 -13.76 10.03
N GLU A 60 5.14 -14.67 9.80
CA GLU A 60 6.45 -14.65 10.47
C GLU A 60 7.24 -13.40 10.10
N ALA A 61 7.89 -12.81 11.10
CA ALA A 61 8.80 -11.70 10.91
C ALA A 61 10.05 -12.16 10.14
N LYS A 62 10.63 -11.23 9.36
CA LYS A 62 11.95 -11.46 8.77
C LYS A 62 13.02 -11.52 9.86
N GLN A 63 13.98 -12.41 9.66
CA GLN A 63 15.25 -12.42 10.38
C GLN A 63 15.87 -11.00 10.36
N PRO A 64 16.45 -10.50 11.47
CA PRO A 64 16.86 -11.20 12.70
C PRO A 64 15.79 -11.30 13.81
N ASN A 65 14.55 -10.86 13.54
CA ASN A 65 13.50 -10.83 14.56
C ASN A 65 12.76 -12.17 14.63
N SER A 66 12.33 -12.55 15.84
CA SER A 66 11.42 -13.69 16.06
C SER A 66 10.07 -13.17 16.58
N ALA A 67 9.06 -13.14 15.71
CA ALA A 67 7.70 -12.75 16.07
C ALA A 67 6.70 -13.19 15.00
N ILE A 68 5.46 -13.48 15.43
CA ILE A 68 4.33 -13.68 14.52
C ILE A 68 3.53 -12.38 14.44
N ARG A 69 3.44 -11.81 13.24
CA ARG A 69 2.71 -10.58 12.95
C ARG A 69 1.26 -10.90 12.62
N LYS A 70 0.35 -10.48 13.51
CA LYS A 70 -1.09 -10.64 13.38
C LYS A 70 -1.62 -9.87 12.16
N CYS A 71 -2.07 -10.59 11.14
CA CYS A 71 -2.61 -10.05 9.90
C CYS A 71 -4.01 -10.63 9.62
N VAL A 72 -4.70 -10.04 8.65
CA VAL A 72 -5.97 -10.53 8.12
C VAL A 72 -5.94 -10.56 6.60
N ARG A 73 -6.62 -11.53 6.03
CA ARG A 73 -6.86 -11.63 4.59
C ARG A 73 -8.15 -10.92 4.29
N VAL A 74 -8.10 -9.96 3.37
CA VAL A 74 -9.19 -9.07 3.06
C VAL A 74 -9.51 -9.18 1.58
N GLN A 75 -10.77 -9.41 1.25
CA GLN A 75 -11.28 -9.29 -0.10
C GLN A 75 -11.81 -7.88 -0.32
N LEU A 76 -11.26 -7.18 -1.31
CA LEU A 76 -11.71 -5.83 -1.64
C LEU A 76 -13.09 -5.87 -2.31
N ILE A 77 -14.04 -5.10 -1.79
CA ILE A 77 -15.42 -5.07 -2.31
C ILE A 77 -15.45 -4.58 -3.76
N LYS A 78 -14.63 -3.59 -4.10
CA LYS A 78 -14.66 -2.94 -5.41
C LYS A 78 -14.18 -3.77 -6.58
N ASN A 79 -13.31 -4.76 -6.35
CA ASN A 79 -12.65 -5.51 -7.43
C ASN A 79 -12.42 -6.99 -7.11
N GLY A 80 -12.92 -7.48 -5.97
CA GLY A 80 -12.80 -8.87 -5.55
C GLY A 80 -11.37 -9.34 -5.26
N LYS A 81 -10.36 -8.46 -5.33
CA LYS A 81 -8.95 -8.86 -5.13
C LYS A 81 -8.70 -9.17 -3.66
N LYS A 82 -8.05 -10.30 -3.40
CA LYS A 82 -7.61 -10.71 -2.06
C LYS A 82 -6.25 -10.09 -1.73
N VAL A 83 -6.15 -9.44 -0.57
CA VAL A 83 -4.93 -8.79 -0.08
C VAL A 83 -4.70 -9.13 1.39
N THR A 84 -3.43 -9.09 1.82
CA THR A 84 -3.06 -9.18 3.24
C THR A 84 -2.96 -7.79 3.84
N ALA A 85 -3.58 -7.59 5.00
CA ALA A 85 -3.49 -6.37 5.78
C ALA A 85 -3.02 -6.68 7.21
N PHE A 86 -2.08 -5.88 7.71
CA PHE A 86 -1.62 -5.96 9.09
C PHE A 86 -2.62 -5.31 10.04
N VAL A 87 -2.84 -5.93 11.21
CA VAL A 87 -3.64 -5.33 12.28
C VAL A 87 -2.68 -4.66 13.27
N PRO A 88 -2.67 -3.31 13.36
CA PRO A 88 -1.75 -2.60 14.25
C PRO A 88 -2.20 -2.65 15.71
N ASN A 89 -1.23 -2.43 16.61
CA ASN A 89 -1.35 -2.47 18.07
C ASN A 89 -1.66 -3.87 18.63
N ASP A 90 -1.32 -4.09 19.89
CA ASP A 90 -1.58 -5.37 20.54
C ASP A 90 -3.06 -5.55 20.88
N GLY A 91 -3.52 -6.80 20.94
CA GLY A 91 -4.91 -7.18 21.21
C GLY A 91 -5.90 -6.84 20.10
N CYS A 92 -5.55 -5.99 19.12
CA CYS A 92 -6.49 -5.49 18.12
C CYS A 92 -7.06 -6.56 17.16
N LEU A 93 -6.41 -7.72 17.07
CA LEU A 93 -6.94 -8.86 16.31
C LEU A 93 -8.26 -9.40 16.91
N ASN A 94 -8.49 -9.17 18.20
CA ASN A 94 -9.71 -9.62 18.89
C ASN A 94 -10.93 -8.80 18.48
N PHE A 95 -10.75 -7.58 17.96
CA PHE A 95 -11.86 -6.74 17.50
C PHE A 95 -12.29 -7.04 16.07
N VAL A 96 -11.49 -7.81 15.31
CA VAL A 96 -11.74 -8.13 13.91
C VAL A 96 -12.22 -9.56 13.83
N ASP A 97 -13.41 -9.77 13.29
CA ASP A 97 -13.98 -11.09 13.08
C ASP A 97 -14.03 -11.45 11.60
N GLU A 98 -14.31 -12.71 11.30
CA GLU A 98 -14.54 -13.14 9.92
C GLU A 98 -15.81 -12.47 9.39
N ASN A 99 -15.82 -12.15 8.09
CA ASN A 99 -16.88 -11.41 7.41
C ASN A 99 -17.09 -9.95 7.86
N ASP A 100 -16.28 -9.42 8.79
CA ASP A 100 -16.33 -8.01 9.14
C ASP A 100 -15.94 -7.11 7.97
N GLU A 101 -16.61 -5.96 7.90
CA GLU A 101 -16.21 -4.89 7.00
C GLU A 101 -15.02 -4.11 7.59
N VAL A 102 -13.93 -4.02 6.83
CA VAL A 102 -12.72 -3.30 7.22
C VAL A 102 -12.32 -2.24 6.20
N LEU A 103 -11.78 -1.13 6.70
CA LEU A 103 -11.11 -0.12 5.88
C LEU A 103 -9.60 -0.33 5.95
N ILE A 104 -8.98 -0.58 4.80
CA ILE A 104 -7.53 -0.74 4.67
C ILE A 104 -6.88 0.51 4.09
N SER A 105 -5.60 0.72 4.47
CA SER A 105 -4.73 1.76 3.93
C SER A 105 -3.34 1.21 3.63
N GLY A 106 -2.59 1.89 2.75
CA GLY A 106 -1.18 1.58 2.54
C GLY A 106 -0.30 2.03 3.71
N PHE A 107 0.90 1.45 3.84
CA PHE A 107 1.87 1.84 4.87
C PHE A 107 2.64 3.16 4.62
N GLY A 108 2.31 3.92 3.57
CA GLY A 108 3.05 5.13 3.18
C GLY A 108 4.38 4.87 2.46
N ARG A 109 4.80 3.61 2.26
CA ARG A 109 6.07 3.25 1.58
C ARG A 109 5.92 3.05 0.07
N ARG A 110 5.12 3.88 -0.61
CA ARG A 110 4.87 3.81 -2.08
C ARG A 110 4.52 2.40 -2.57
N GLY A 111 3.69 1.70 -1.82
CA GLY A 111 3.26 0.34 -2.12
C GLY A 111 4.31 -0.74 -1.82
N LYS A 112 5.26 -0.50 -0.93
CA LYS A 112 6.20 -1.52 -0.42
C LYS A 112 5.80 -2.00 0.98
N ALA A 113 6.29 -3.18 1.34
CA ALA A 113 6.08 -3.74 2.67
C ALA A 113 6.81 -2.91 3.74
N LYS A 114 6.31 -2.97 4.99
CA LYS A 114 6.84 -2.20 6.11
C LYS A 114 7.65 -3.09 7.05
N GLY A 115 8.83 -2.62 7.44
CA GLY A 115 9.66 -3.23 8.47
C GLY A 115 10.01 -4.69 8.16
N ASP A 116 9.80 -5.52 9.17
CA ASP A 116 10.07 -6.96 9.18
C ASP A 116 8.89 -7.81 8.68
N ILE A 117 7.80 -7.21 8.19
CA ILE A 117 6.61 -7.95 7.73
C ILE A 117 6.75 -8.25 6.23
N PRO A 118 7.08 -9.48 5.81
CA PRO A 118 7.24 -9.83 4.40
C PRO A 118 5.88 -9.80 3.67
N GLY A 119 5.87 -9.28 2.43
CA GLY A 119 4.70 -9.35 1.55
C GLY A 119 3.50 -8.47 1.91
N VAL A 120 3.37 -8.01 3.16
CA VAL A 120 2.23 -7.21 3.64
C VAL A 120 2.43 -5.73 3.32
N ARG A 121 1.54 -5.16 2.51
CA ARG A 121 1.63 -3.77 1.99
C ARG A 121 0.58 -2.83 2.57
N PHE A 122 -0.39 -3.38 3.29
CA PHE A 122 -1.55 -2.67 3.82
C PHE A 122 -1.70 -2.87 5.32
N LYS A 123 -2.42 -1.96 5.96
CA LYS A 123 -2.84 -2.04 7.36
C LYS A 123 -4.33 -1.75 7.49
N VAL A 124 -4.95 -2.32 8.52
CA VAL A 124 -6.32 -2.00 8.92
C VAL A 124 -6.36 -0.64 9.63
N VAL A 125 -7.39 0.16 9.33
CA VAL A 125 -7.61 1.49 9.92
C VAL A 125 -8.94 1.55 10.66
N LYS A 126 -9.99 0.95 10.08
CA LYS A 126 -11.33 0.88 10.67
C LYS A 126 -11.88 -0.54 10.56
N VAL A 127 -12.74 -0.89 11.50
CA VAL A 127 -13.49 -2.16 11.58
C VAL A 127 -14.94 -1.79 11.89
N SER A 128 -15.89 -2.32 11.12
CA SER A 128 -17.33 -2.09 11.29
C SER A 128 -17.68 -0.61 11.42
N GLY A 129 -17.07 0.25 10.58
CA GLY A 129 -17.25 1.70 10.59
C GLY A 129 -16.51 2.48 11.69
N VAL A 130 -15.95 1.81 12.70
CA VAL A 130 -15.25 2.43 13.84
C VAL A 130 -13.74 2.41 13.63
N GLY A 131 -13.06 3.48 14.04
CA GLY A 131 -11.59 3.54 14.01
C GLY A 131 -10.96 2.54 14.97
N LEU A 132 -10.01 1.74 14.48
CA LEU A 132 -9.35 0.72 15.29
C LEU A 132 -8.63 1.33 16.50
N LEU A 133 -8.07 2.53 16.35
CA LEU A 133 -7.44 3.26 17.44
C LEU A 133 -8.46 3.75 18.50
N ALA A 134 -9.71 3.98 18.12
CA ALA A 134 -10.76 4.33 19.07
C ALA A 134 -11.23 3.11 19.87
N LEU A 135 -11.35 1.94 19.20
CA LEU A 135 -11.61 0.66 19.86
C LEU A 135 -10.49 0.29 20.84
N TRP A 136 -9.23 0.40 20.39
CA TRP A 136 -8.07 0.06 21.21
C TRP A 136 -7.88 0.96 22.43
N LYS A 137 -8.28 2.24 22.34
CA LYS A 137 -8.25 3.18 23.47
C LYS A 137 -9.54 3.16 24.29
N GLU A 138 -10.46 2.23 24.01
CA GLU A 138 -11.75 2.08 24.69
C GLU A 138 -12.61 3.37 24.65
N LYS A 139 -12.37 4.24 23.65
CA LYS A 139 -13.14 5.47 23.45
C LYS A 139 -14.46 5.24 22.73
N LYS A 140 -14.58 4.10 22.07
CA LYS A 140 -15.77 3.64 21.34
C LYS A 140 -15.84 2.13 21.47
N GLU A 141 -17.06 1.62 21.50
CA GLU A 141 -17.32 0.20 21.42
C GLU A 141 -17.54 -0.23 19.96
N LYS A 142 -17.30 -1.51 19.68
CA LYS A 142 -17.65 -2.10 18.39
C LYS A 142 -19.18 -2.13 18.28
N PRO A 143 -19.79 -1.57 17.23
CA PRO A 143 -21.22 -1.65 17.05
C PRO A 143 -21.60 -3.13 16.96
N ARG A 144 -22.59 -3.53 17.75
CA ARG A 144 -23.17 -4.87 17.67
C ARG A 144 -24.02 -4.94 16.40
N SER A 145 -23.75 -5.95 15.58
CA SER A 145 -24.62 -6.36 14.48
C SER A 145 -25.79 -7.16 15.03
#